data_AF-A0A3E1IZC7-F1
#
_entry.id   AF-A0A3E1IZC7-F1
#
_cell.length_a   1.000
_cell.length_b   1.000
_cell.length_c   1.000
_cell.angle_alpha   90.00
_cell.angle_beta   90.00
_cell.angle_gamma   90.00
#
_symmetry.space_group_name_H-M   'P 1'
#
loop_
_entity.id
_entity.type
_entity.pdbx_description
1 polymer ?
#
loop_
_entity_poly.entity_id
_entity_poly.type
_entity_poly.pdbx_seq_one_letter_code
_entity_poly.pdbx_strand_id
1 'polypeptide(L)'
;MINKQERTVETYKQAGATMRLTKSLINQLVVDISPVLLAKDQDRLLKAMNMIDEVSSHAEDNMFKDHPQLNNHYIDVFYGDVSDEPRNEVDKKIIEMAKEVSDGLFKRKGN
;
A
#
# COMPACT_ATOMS: atom_id res chain seq x y z
N MET A 1 -19.07 -4.57 0.93
CA MET A 1 -18.01 -5.29 0.20
C MET A 1 -18.35 -5.22 -1.28
N ILE A 2 -17.38 -4.86 -2.12
CA ILE A 2 -17.49 -4.88 -3.59
C ILE A 2 -17.63 -6.35 -4.04
N ASN A 3 -18.45 -6.63 -5.05
CA ASN A 3 -18.61 -7.99 -5.55
C ASN A 3 -17.31 -8.48 -6.21
N LYS A 4 -17.02 -9.80 -6.19
CA LYS A 4 -15.80 -10.36 -6.81
C LYS A 4 -15.61 -9.91 -8.27
N GLN A 5 -16.71 -9.74 -9.00
CA GLN A 5 -16.76 -9.33 -10.41
C GLN A 5 -16.36 -7.86 -10.64
N GLU A 6 -16.43 -7.02 -9.61
CA GLU A 6 -16.11 -5.59 -9.67
C GLU A 6 -14.64 -5.32 -9.25
N ARG A 7 -13.90 -6.35 -8.84
CA ARG A 7 -12.46 -6.26 -8.48
C ARG A 7 -11.59 -6.26 -9.72
N THR A 8 -11.66 -5.18 -10.50
CA THR A 8 -10.81 -5.00 -11.69
C THR A 8 -9.33 -4.86 -11.30
N VAL A 9 -8.43 -5.07 -12.26
CA VAL A 9 -7.00 -4.82 -12.07
C VAL A 9 -6.74 -3.38 -11.60
N GLU A 10 -7.48 -2.40 -12.15
CA GLU A 10 -7.32 -0.99 -11.75
C GLU A 10 -7.77 -0.76 -10.30
N THR A 11 -8.84 -1.44 -9.85
CA THR A 11 -9.25 -1.44 -8.43
C THR A 11 -8.13 -1.93 -7.53
N TYR A 12 -7.44 -3.01 -7.90
CA TYR A 12 -6.28 -3.51 -7.16
C TYR A 12 -5.12 -2.53 -7.19
N LYS A 13 -4.85 -1.85 -8.32
CA LYS A 13 -3.81 -0.82 -8.40
C LYS A 13 -4.09 0.37 -7.48
N GLN A 14 -5.32 0.85 -7.43
CA GLN A 14 -5.72 1.94 -6.53
C GLN A 14 -5.56 1.54 -5.05
N ALA A 15 -5.98 0.31 -4.71
CA ALA A 15 -5.82 -0.24 -3.37
C ALA A 15 -4.33 -0.41 -3.01
N GLY A 16 -3.53 -0.95 -3.94
CA GLY A 16 -2.10 -1.16 -3.79
C GLY A 16 -1.32 0.13 -3.60
N ALA A 17 -1.63 1.17 -4.39
CA ALA A 17 -1.06 2.50 -4.23
C ALA A 17 -1.33 3.10 -2.84
N THR A 18 -2.58 2.98 -2.35
CA THR A 18 -2.95 3.44 -1.01
C THR A 18 -2.23 2.63 0.08
N MET A 19 -2.13 1.32 -0.11
CA MET A 19 -1.44 0.42 0.81
C MET A 19 0.06 0.74 0.90
N ARG A 20 0.75 0.90 -0.24
CA ARG A 20 2.17 1.24 -0.29
C ARG A 20 2.44 2.61 0.33
N LEU A 21 1.63 3.62 0.02
CA LEU A 21 1.71 4.92 0.69
C LEU A 21 1.58 4.78 2.21
N THR A 22 0.59 4.01 2.66
CA THR A 22 0.36 3.78 4.09
C THR A 22 1.55 3.08 4.75
N LYS A 23 2.09 2.03 4.13
CA LYS A 23 3.26 1.31 4.63
C LYS A 23 4.49 2.21 4.74
N SER A 24 4.78 3.03 3.72
CA SER A 24 5.89 3.99 3.78
C SER A 24 5.69 5.03 4.89
N LEU A 25 4.46 5.55 5.08
CA LEU A 25 4.15 6.46 6.19
C LEU A 25 4.29 5.79 7.55
N ILE A 26 3.87 4.54 7.70
CA ILE A 26 4.01 3.80 8.96
C ILE A 26 5.47 3.50 9.26
N ASN A 27 6.27 3.12 8.26
CA ASN A 27 7.71 2.93 8.41
C ASN A 27 8.39 4.20 8.94
N GLN A 28 8.05 5.36 8.37
CA GLN A 28 8.55 6.65 8.87
C GLN A 28 8.06 6.94 10.29
N LEU A 29 6.76 6.73 10.57
CA LEU A 29 6.18 6.93 11.89
C LEU A 29 6.88 6.11 12.98
N VAL A 30 7.20 4.83 12.70
CA VAL A 30 7.90 3.95 13.65
C VAL A 30 9.25 4.54 14.04
N VAL A 31 10.01 5.02 13.06
CA VAL A 31 11.31 5.66 13.29
C VAL A 31 11.12 6.91 14.15
N ASP A 32 10.22 7.81 13.75
CA ASP A 32 10.03 9.11 14.37
C ASP A 32 9.50 9.03 15.81
N ILE A 33 8.62 8.07 16.09
CA ILE A 33 7.99 7.91 17.40
C ILE A 33 8.80 7.01 18.35
N SER A 34 9.73 6.19 17.83
CA SER A 34 10.51 5.25 18.64
C SER A 34 11.21 5.87 19.85
N PRO A 35 11.76 7.12 19.82
CA PRO A 35 12.45 7.69 20.97
C PRO A 35 11.51 8.11 22.11
N VAL A 36 10.20 8.22 21.84
CA VAL A 36 9.21 8.70 22.81
C VAL A 36 8.22 7.63 23.28
N LEU A 37 8.35 6.40 22.77
CA LEU A 37 7.53 5.26 23.19
C LEU A 37 8.21 4.41 24.26
N LEU A 38 7.39 3.81 25.12
CA LEU A 38 7.80 2.68 25.93
C LEU A 38 7.86 1.43 25.04
N ALA A 39 8.74 0.47 25.39
CA ALA A 39 8.91 -0.79 24.66
C ALA A 39 7.59 -1.53 24.39
N LYS A 40 6.69 -1.58 25.38
CA LYS A 40 5.36 -2.20 25.23
C LYS A 40 4.50 -1.60 24.12
N ASP A 41 4.64 -0.29 23.89
CA ASP A 41 3.85 0.45 22.90
C ASP A 41 4.53 0.37 21.53
N GLN A 42 5.86 0.27 21.49
CA GLN A 42 6.61 -0.09 20.28
C GLN A 42 6.22 -1.50 19.78
N ASP A 43 6.13 -2.49 20.66
CA ASP A 43 5.68 -3.85 20.30
C ASP A 43 4.26 -3.86 19.75
N ARG A 44 3.38 -3.01 20.28
CA ARG A 44 2.00 -2.85 19.79
C ARG A 44 1.98 -2.27 18.37
N LEU A 45 2.82 -1.27 18.09
CA LEU A 45 2.94 -0.67 16.77
C LEU A 45 3.46 -1.69 15.75
N LEU A 46 4.50 -2.46 16.10
CA LEU A 46 5.03 -3.52 15.23
C LEU A 46 3.99 -4.62 14.95
N LYS A 47 3.17 -5.00 15.94
CA LYS A 47 2.06 -5.95 15.71
C LYS A 47 1.02 -5.41 14.73
N ALA A 48 0.68 -4.13 14.82
CA ALA A 48 -0.25 -3.50 13.88
C ALA A 48 0.30 -3.48 12.45
N MET A 49 1.61 -3.26 12.28
CA MET A 49 2.27 -3.35 10.96
C MET A 49 2.18 -4.75 10.37
N ASN A 50 2.50 -5.77 11.17
CA ASN A 50 2.44 -7.16 10.69
C ASN A 50 1.03 -7.55 10.21
N MET A 51 -0.02 -7.03 10.86
CA MET A 51 -1.39 -7.24 10.40
C MET A 51 -1.67 -6.57 9.04
N ILE A 52 -1.10 -5.39 8.79
CA ILE A 52 -1.22 -4.70 7.50
C ILE A 52 -0.49 -5.48 6.40
N ASP A 53 0.68 -6.04 6.71
CA ASP A 53 1.41 -6.91 5.78
C ASP A 53 0.62 -8.18 5.43
N GLU A 54 0.01 -8.82 6.42
CA GLU A 54 -0.85 -9.98 6.20
C GLU A 54 -2.05 -9.64 5.30
N VAL A 55 -2.74 -8.53 5.56
CA VAL A 55 -3.85 -8.06 4.71
C VAL A 55 -3.37 -7.71 3.30
N SER A 56 -2.17 -7.13 3.16
CA SER A 56 -1.55 -6.84 1.85
C SER A 56 -1.31 -8.13 1.05
N SER A 57 -0.78 -9.16 1.72
CA SER A 57 -0.58 -10.48 1.10
C SER A 57 -1.90 -11.09 0.65
N HIS A 58 -2.94 -11.05 1.47
CA HIS A 58 -4.27 -11.52 1.06
C HIS A 58 -4.85 -10.73 -0.13
N ALA A 59 -4.59 -9.42 -0.23
CA ALA A 59 -5.04 -8.61 -1.35
C ALA A 59 -4.32 -8.98 -2.66
N GLU A 60 -3.01 -9.18 -2.61
CA GLU A 60 -2.20 -9.69 -3.72
C GLU A 60 -2.69 -11.07 -4.19
N ASP A 61 -2.86 -12.00 -3.25
CA ASP A 61 -3.36 -13.35 -3.50
C ASP A 61 -4.70 -13.33 -4.25
N ASN A 62 -5.60 -12.43 -3.84
CA ASN A 62 -6.89 -12.25 -4.47
C ASN A 62 -6.75 -11.67 -5.89
N MET A 63 -5.80 -10.75 -6.12
CA MET A 63 -5.56 -10.17 -7.43
C MET A 63 -5.13 -11.24 -8.45
N PHE A 64 -4.18 -12.10 -8.11
CA PHE A 64 -3.75 -13.18 -9.01
C PHE A 64 -4.82 -14.27 -9.18
N LYS A 65 -5.63 -14.55 -8.14
CA LYS A 65 -6.79 -15.47 -8.26
C LYS A 65 -7.89 -14.91 -9.16
N ASP A 66 -8.12 -13.60 -9.13
CA ASP A 66 -9.14 -12.94 -9.95
C ASP A 66 -8.66 -12.69 -11.39
N HIS A 67 -7.37 -12.44 -11.58
CA HIS A 67 -6.73 -12.11 -12.86
C HIS A 67 -5.52 -13.02 -13.12
N PRO A 68 -5.71 -14.31 -13.43
CA PRO A 68 -4.63 -15.29 -13.57
C PRO A 68 -3.70 -15.04 -14.77
N GLN A 69 -4.07 -14.13 -15.68
CA GLN A 69 -3.25 -13.70 -16.82
C GLN A 69 -2.16 -12.68 -16.44
N LEU A 70 -2.16 -12.16 -15.22
CA LEU A 70 -1.15 -11.20 -14.77
C LEU A 70 0.21 -11.89 -14.61
N ASN A 71 1.27 -11.15 -14.95
CA ASN A 71 2.64 -11.62 -14.76
C ASN A 71 3.21 -11.12 -13.43
N ASN A 72 4.46 -11.52 -13.14
CA ASN A 72 5.11 -11.21 -11.87
C ASN A 72 5.37 -9.71 -11.62
N HIS A 73 5.31 -8.85 -12.64
CA HIS A 73 5.41 -7.40 -12.41
C HIS A 73 4.27 -6.87 -11.55
N TYR A 74 3.13 -7.57 -11.52
CA TYR A 74 1.99 -7.18 -10.70
C TYR A 74 2.19 -7.45 -9.21
N ILE A 75 3.21 -8.21 -8.80
CA ILE A 75 3.59 -8.29 -7.37
C ILE A 75 3.83 -6.87 -6.82
N ASP A 76 4.41 -5.97 -7.63
CA ASP A 76 4.74 -4.61 -7.22
C ASP A 76 3.52 -3.70 -7.00
N VAL A 77 2.31 -4.19 -7.26
CA VAL A 77 1.07 -3.50 -6.85
C VAL A 77 0.99 -3.32 -5.34
N PHE A 78 1.39 -4.34 -4.57
CA PHE A 78 1.25 -4.35 -3.10
C PHE A 78 2.60 -4.28 -2.35
N TYR A 79 3.72 -4.44 -3.05
CA TYR A 79 5.07 -4.42 -2.44
C TYR A 79 6.01 -3.42 -3.11
N GLY A 80 7.02 -3.00 -2.34
CA GLY A 80 7.95 -1.92 -2.68
C GLY A 80 7.64 -0.63 -1.92
N ASP A 81 8.64 0.24 -1.78
CA ASP A 81 8.45 1.57 -1.19
C ASP A 81 8.04 2.58 -2.28
N VAL A 82 7.32 3.64 -1.91
CA VAL A 82 6.92 4.70 -2.86
C VAL A 82 8.06 5.69 -3.15
N SER A 83 9.14 5.64 -2.38
CA SER A 83 10.34 6.47 -2.56
C SER A 83 11.43 5.81 -3.43
N ASP A 84 11.30 4.52 -3.74
CA ASP A 84 12.26 3.78 -4.55
C ASP A 84 12.17 4.13 -6.04
N GLU A 85 13.24 3.87 -6.80
CA GLU A 85 13.17 3.86 -8.25
C GLU A 85 12.26 2.71 -8.74
N PRO A 86 11.36 2.96 -9.71
CA PRO A 86 10.43 1.95 -10.17
C PRO A 86 11.15 0.80 -10.88
N ARG A 87 10.81 -0.44 -10.49
CA ARG A 87 11.41 -1.65 -11.07
C ARG A 87 10.84 -2.03 -12.43
N ASN A 88 9.63 -1.57 -12.73
CA ASN A 88 8.94 -1.75 -14.01
C ASN A 88 7.79 -0.74 -14.16
N GLU A 89 7.08 -0.78 -15.29
CA GLU A 89 5.97 0.14 -15.60
C GLU A 89 4.76 0.00 -14.66
N VAL A 90 4.51 -1.19 -14.11
CA VAL A 90 3.43 -1.37 -13.11
C VAL A 90 3.84 -0.66 -11.82
N ASP A 91 5.06 -0.91 -11.34
CA ASP A 91 5.62 -0.28 -10.15
C ASP A 91 5.59 1.26 -10.26
N LYS A 92 6.05 1.80 -11.40
CA LYS A 92 6.00 3.23 -11.71
C LYS A 92 4.60 3.81 -11.60
N LYS A 93 3.61 3.16 -12.22
CA LYS A 93 2.21 3.60 -12.15
C LYS A 93 1.70 3.62 -10.71
N ILE A 94 2.08 2.64 -9.90
CA ILE A 94 1.63 2.56 -8.50
C ILE A 94 2.24 3.68 -7.66
N ILE A 95 3.51 4.02 -7.88
CA ILE A 95 4.16 5.17 -7.23
C ILE A 95 3.46 6.49 -7.63
N GLU A 96 3.15 6.67 -8.91
CA GLU A 96 2.41 7.84 -9.41
C GLU A 96 1.02 7.95 -8.77
N MET A 97 0.26 6.84 -8.72
CA MET A 97 -1.05 6.79 -8.07
C MET A 97 -0.96 7.06 -6.56
N ALA A 98 0.08 6.57 -5.88
CA ALA A 98 0.29 6.82 -4.46
C ALA A 98 0.50 8.32 -4.19
N LYS A 99 1.21 9.02 -5.08
CA LYS A 99 1.34 10.48 -5.02
C LYS A 99 0.01 11.19 -5.20
N GLU A 100 -0.82 10.76 -6.15
CA GLU A 100 -2.17 11.32 -6.34
C GLU A 100 -3.07 11.12 -5.12
N VAL A 101 -3.00 9.95 -4.47
CA VAL A 101 -3.71 9.69 -3.21
C VAL A 101 -3.24 10.66 -2.13
N SER A 102 -1.93 10.83 -1.97
CA SER A 102 -1.34 11.77 -0.99
C SER A 102 -1.80 13.20 -1.24
N ASP A 103 -1.69 13.69 -2.48
CA ASP A 103 -2.16 15.02 -2.88
C ASP A 103 -3.67 15.18 -2.62
N GLY A 104 -4.46 14.13 -2.81
CA GLY A 104 -5.90 14.09 -2.55
C GLY A 104 -6.26 14.26 -1.07
N LEU A 105 -5.44 13.74 -0.14
CA LEU A 105 -5.71 13.82 1.31
C LEU A 105 -5.63 15.25 1.85
N PHE A 106 -4.77 16.09 1.26
CA PHE A 106 -4.48 17.44 1.77
C PHE A 106 -5.02 18.57 0.87
N LYS A 107 -5.64 18.24 -0.27
CA LYS A 107 -6.39 19.21 -1.07
C LYS A 107 -7.56 19.75 -0.25
N ARG A 108 -7.44 21.00 0.23
CA ARG A 108 -8.58 21.74 0.80
C ARG A 108 -9.70 21.77 -0.25
N LYS A 109 -10.91 21.34 0.12
CA LYS A 109 -12.10 21.75 -0.63
C LYS A 109 -12.10 23.29 -0.58
N GLY A 110 -11.97 23.93 -1.74
CA GLY A 110 -12.03 25.40 -1.82
C GLY A 110 -13.30 25.89 -1.12
N ASN A 111 -13.14 26.93 -0.30
CA ASN A 111 -14.27 27.71 0.21
C ASN A 111 -14.99 28.39 -0.97
#